data_AF-A0A7D9DTP2-F1
#
_entry.id   AF-A0A7D9DTP2-F1
#
_cell.length_a   1.000
_cell.length_b   1.000
_cell.length_c   1.000
_cell.angle_alpha   90.00
_cell.angle_beta   90.00
_cell.angle_gamma   90.00
#
_symmetry.space_group_name_H-M   'P 1'
#
loop_
_entity.id
_entity.type
_entity.pdbx_description
1 polymer ?
#
loop_
_entity_poly.entity_id
_entity_poly.type
_entity_poly.pdbx_seq_one_letter_code
_entity_poly.pdbx_strand_id
1 'polypeptide(L)'
;MRHQLHGKLEVSMLLGLQKILRKVRKIEIILKKAVKSGTRNVHEAYKRARNEVNKLVKNTKTKYFMNALSENNQNHKTMWNTIRTLTNKNSKTTNITEIHVENDHSVTEPKQIADAFNTFFINI
;
A
#
# COMPACT_ATOMS: atom_id res chain seq x y z
N MET A 1 1.78 11.17 28.99
CA MET A 1 2.53 10.08 28.27
C MET A 1 2.15 9.91 26.80
N ARG A 2 0.86 9.93 26.38
CA ARG A 2 0.45 9.74 24.97
C ARG A 2 1.03 10.77 23.97
N HIS A 3 1.23 12.02 24.38
CA HIS A 3 1.76 13.09 23.53
C HIS A 3 3.26 12.93 23.15
N GLN A 4 4.07 12.23 23.96
CA GLN A 4 5.49 12.01 23.67
C GLN A 4 5.73 10.82 22.72
N LEU A 5 4.80 9.87 22.63
CA LEU A 5 4.95 8.64 21.85
C LEU A 5 4.57 8.86 20.37
N HIS A 6 3.48 9.59 20.12
CA HIS A 6 3.08 9.94 18.76
C HIS A 6 4.18 10.76 18.03
N GLY A 7 4.88 11.64 18.77
CA GLY A 7 6.02 12.38 18.24
C GLY A 7 7.23 11.51 17.88
N LYS A 8 7.45 10.38 18.57
CA LYS A 8 8.58 9.48 18.25
C LYS A 8 8.34 8.66 16.98
N LEU A 9 7.12 8.19 16.76
CA LEU A 9 6.74 7.50 15.51
C LEU A 9 6.84 8.44 14.30
N GLU A 10 6.30 9.66 14.42
CA GLU A 10 6.39 10.74 13.42
C GLU A 10 7.85 11.05 13.04
N VAL A 11 8.70 11.31 14.03
CA VAL A 11 10.13 11.60 13.80
C VAL A 11 10.84 10.42 13.13
N SER A 12 10.52 9.18 13.50
CA SER A 12 11.13 7.98 12.89
C SER A 12 10.73 7.82 11.40
N MET A 13 9.49 8.17 11.05
CA MET A 13 9.00 8.16 9.67
C MET A 13 9.67 9.27 8.86
N LEU A 14 9.74 10.49 9.40
CA LEU A 14 10.38 11.64 8.76
C LEU A 14 11.87 11.39 8.48
N LEU A 15 12.61 10.79 9.42
CA LEU A 15 13.99 10.38 9.21
C LEU A 15 14.13 9.30 8.12
N GLY A 16 13.16 8.38 8.04
CA GLY A 16 13.06 7.40 6.95
C GLY A 16 12.87 8.06 5.59
N LEU A 17 11.93 9.00 5.49
CA LEU A 17 11.65 9.77 4.27
C LEU A 17 12.86 10.61 3.83
N GLN A 18 13.54 11.28 4.75
CA GLN A 18 14.78 12.03 4.43
C GLN A 18 15.91 11.12 3.90
N LYS A 19 16.04 9.90 4.43
CA LYS A 19 17.02 8.91 3.91
C LYS A 19 16.65 8.46 2.50
N ILE A 20 15.36 8.25 2.23
CA ILE A 20 14.84 7.90 0.89
C ILE A 20 15.13 9.05 -0.10
N LEU A 21 14.78 10.29 0.25
CA LEU A 21 15.01 11.46 -0.61
C LEU A 21 16.48 11.65 -0.97
N ARG A 22 17.41 11.46 -0.01
CA ARG A 22 18.85 11.52 -0.27
C ARG A 22 19.30 10.47 -1.28
N LYS A 23 18.81 9.22 -1.17
CA LYS A 23 19.13 8.16 -2.13
C LYS A 23 18.55 8.45 -3.51
N VAL A 24 17.33 8.98 -3.60
CA VAL A 24 16.69 9.38 -4.88
C VAL A 24 17.50 10.49 -5.57
N ARG A 25 17.92 11.53 -4.86
CA ARG A 25 18.79 12.58 -5.44
C ARG A 25 20.12 12.02 -5.94
N LYS A 26 20.72 11.06 -5.22
CA LYS A 26 21.95 10.39 -5.66
C LYS A 26 21.74 9.60 -6.95
N ILE A 27 20.58 8.96 -7.11
CA ILE A 27 20.18 8.26 -8.34
C ILE A 27 20.07 9.23 -9.52
N GLU A 28 19.41 10.38 -9.32
CA GLU A 28 19.26 11.41 -10.36
C GLU A 28 20.62 11.93 -10.85
N ILE A 29 21.58 12.13 -9.93
CA ILE A 29 22.94 12.57 -10.29
C ILE A 29 23.65 11.50 -11.13
N ILE A 30 23.54 10.22 -10.76
CA ILE A 30 24.15 9.11 -11.49
C ILE A 30 23.53 8.98 -12.89
N LEU A 31 22.21 9.09 -13.00
CA LEU A 31 21.49 9.11 -14.28
C LEU A 31 21.94 10.26 -15.18
N LYS A 32 22.04 11.48 -14.64
CA LYS A 32 22.51 12.65 -15.41
C LYS A 32 23.92 12.46 -15.95
N LYS A 33 24.82 11.87 -15.17
CA LYS A 33 26.21 11.57 -15.60
C LYS A 33 26.27 10.50 -16.68
N ALA A 34 25.33 9.58 -16.64
CA ALA A 34 25.30 8.44 -17.53
C ALA A 34 24.70 8.67 -18.89
N VAL A 35 23.62 9.46 -18.95
CA VAL A 35 23.05 9.93 -20.22
C VAL A 35 24.13 10.67 -21.02
N LYS A 36 25.07 11.33 -20.34
CA LYS A 36 26.23 11.98 -20.97
C LYS A 36 27.33 11.02 -21.43
N SER A 37 27.45 9.82 -20.84
CA SER A 37 28.59 8.91 -21.09
C SER A 37 28.24 7.58 -21.79
N GLY A 38 26.95 7.24 -21.94
CA GLY A 38 26.47 6.14 -22.79
C GLY A 38 26.93 4.72 -22.41
N THR A 39 27.32 4.48 -21.16
CA THR A 39 27.97 3.21 -20.76
C THR A 39 27.01 2.20 -20.09
N ARG A 40 27.15 0.91 -20.44
CA ARG A 40 26.41 -0.23 -19.85
C ARG A 40 26.52 -0.30 -18.31
N ASN A 41 27.65 0.15 -17.76
CA ASN A 41 27.92 0.19 -16.31
C ASN A 41 26.93 1.07 -15.54
N VAL A 42 26.31 2.06 -16.18
CA VAL A 42 25.32 2.90 -15.51
C VAL A 42 24.03 2.14 -15.31
N HIS A 43 23.54 1.40 -16.31
CA HIS A 43 22.24 0.74 -16.19
C HIS A 43 22.20 -0.18 -14.95
N GLU A 44 23.27 -0.92 -14.71
CA GLU A 44 23.44 -1.73 -13.50
C GLU A 44 23.54 -0.89 -12.22
N ALA A 45 24.26 0.24 -12.24
CA ALA A 45 24.33 1.15 -11.11
C ALA A 45 22.96 1.77 -10.76
N TYR A 46 22.18 2.16 -11.76
CA TYR A 46 20.81 2.64 -11.61
C TYR A 46 19.91 1.55 -11.03
N LYS A 47 19.93 0.35 -11.61
CA LYS A 47 19.14 -0.81 -11.14
C LYS A 47 19.42 -1.12 -9.67
N ARG A 48 20.70 -1.18 -9.28
CA ARG A 48 21.11 -1.37 -7.87
C ARG A 48 20.57 -0.26 -6.97
N ALA A 49 20.76 0.99 -7.35
CA ALA A 49 20.33 2.11 -6.53
C ALA A 49 18.79 2.20 -6.41
N ARG A 50 18.04 1.92 -7.49
CA ARG A 50 16.58 1.79 -7.46
C ARG A 50 16.14 0.68 -6.51
N ASN A 51 16.78 -0.49 -6.58
CA ASN A 51 16.47 -1.63 -5.71
C ASN A 51 16.74 -1.29 -4.23
N GLU A 52 17.83 -0.58 -3.94
CA GLU A 52 18.12 -0.09 -2.59
C GLU A 52 17.05 0.87 -2.08
N VAL A 53 16.57 1.80 -2.92
CA VAL A 53 15.47 2.70 -2.56
C VAL A 53 14.20 1.92 -2.31
N ASN A 54 13.82 0.99 -3.18
CA ASN A 54 12.65 0.15 -2.99
C ASN A 54 12.73 -0.66 -1.68
N LYS A 55 13.90 -1.24 -1.39
CA LYS A 55 14.17 -1.96 -0.14
C LYS A 55 14.04 -1.03 1.06
N LEU A 56 14.58 0.19 0.98
CA LEU A 56 14.47 1.16 2.07
C LEU A 56 13.03 1.59 2.30
N VAL A 57 12.27 1.90 1.24
CA VAL A 57 10.84 2.23 1.32
C VAL A 57 10.06 1.10 1.97
N LYS A 58 10.26 -0.14 1.52
CA LYS A 58 9.61 -1.32 2.09
C LYS A 58 9.92 -1.43 3.59
N ASN A 59 11.20 -1.40 3.95
CA ASN A 59 11.64 -1.54 5.34
C ASN A 59 11.11 -0.42 6.24
N THR A 60 11.11 0.83 5.77
CA THR A 60 10.58 1.97 6.52
C THR A 60 9.09 1.82 6.77
N LYS A 61 8.31 1.47 5.73
CA LYS A 61 6.86 1.22 5.88
C LYS A 61 6.60 0.07 6.85
N THR A 62 7.25 -1.07 6.65
CA THR A 62 7.11 -2.24 7.53
C THR A 62 7.42 -1.87 8.98
N LYS A 63 8.53 -1.18 9.25
CA LYS A 63 8.90 -0.78 10.61
C LYS A 63 7.88 0.15 11.25
N TYR A 64 7.39 1.14 10.51
CA TYR A 64 6.34 2.03 11.01
C TYR A 64 5.09 1.25 11.42
N PHE A 65 4.58 0.39 10.54
CA PHE A 65 3.35 -0.35 10.81
C PHE A 65 3.52 -1.40 11.90
N MET A 66 4.67 -2.09 11.97
CA MET A 66 4.98 -3.01 13.08
C MET A 66 4.98 -2.28 14.42
N ASN A 67 5.64 -1.13 14.50
CA ASN A 67 5.65 -0.31 15.70
C ASN A 67 4.25 0.20 16.07
N ALA A 68 3.49 0.70 15.09
CA ALA A 68 2.14 1.20 15.29
C ALA A 68 1.19 0.10 15.81
N LEU A 69 1.33 -1.13 15.33
CA LEU A 69 0.55 -2.27 15.80
C LEU A 69 0.98 -2.73 17.20
N SER A 70 2.29 -2.82 17.47
CA SER A 70 2.79 -3.23 18.80
C SER A 70 2.40 -2.23 19.89
N GLU A 71 2.42 -0.93 19.58
CA GLU A 71 2.10 0.12 20.55
C GLU A 71 0.59 0.25 20.81
N ASN A 72 -0.26 -0.17 19.86
CA ASN A 72 -1.73 -0.12 19.98
C ASN A 72 -2.36 -1.48 20.31
N ASN A 73 -1.59 -2.45 20.81
CA ASN A 73 -2.09 -3.82 21.09
C ASN A 73 -3.25 -3.85 22.11
N GLN A 74 -3.38 -2.81 22.95
CA GLN A 74 -4.47 -2.66 23.93
C GLN A 74 -5.66 -1.83 23.41
N ASN A 75 -5.58 -1.30 22.19
CA ASN A 75 -6.62 -0.48 21.58
C ASN A 75 -7.01 -1.04 20.22
N HIS A 76 -7.97 -1.97 20.26
CA HIS A 76 -8.52 -2.64 19.08
C HIS A 76 -8.95 -1.65 17.99
N LYS A 77 -9.55 -0.50 18.35
CA LYS A 77 -10.01 0.50 17.38
C LYS A 77 -8.83 1.12 16.61
N THR A 78 -7.76 1.49 17.30
CA THR A 78 -6.56 2.07 16.67
C THR A 78 -5.79 1.02 15.86
N MET A 79 -5.72 -0.22 16.35
CA MET A 79 -5.15 -1.34 15.62
C MET A 79 -5.92 -1.61 14.31
N TRP A 80 -7.24 -1.71 14.37
CA TRP A 80 -8.10 -1.88 13.19
C TRP A 80 -8.00 -0.71 12.21
N ASN A 81 -7.93 0.53 12.69
CA ASN A 81 -7.68 1.69 11.83
C ASN A 81 -6.32 1.60 11.12
N THR A 82 -5.29 1.12 11.81
CA THR A 82 -3.94 0.93 11.24
C THR A 82 -3.94 -0.14 10.14
N ILE A 83 -4.61 -1.28 10.39
CA ILE A 83 -4.81 -2.35 9.41
C ILE A 83 -5.64 -1.88 8.21
N ARG A 84 -6.69 -1.06 8.45
CA ARG A 84 -7.52 -0.49 7.37
C ARG A 84 -6.70 0.42 6.46
N THR A 85 -5.84 1.26 7.03
CA THR A 85 -4.93 2.12 6.26
C THR A 85 -3.93 1.29 5.45
N LEU A 86 -3.41 0.20 6.01
CA LEU A 86 -2.49 -0.73 5.34
C LEU A 86 -3.13 -1.42 4.12
N THR A 87 -4.36 -1.88 4.28
CA THR A 87 -5.08 -2.70 3.29
C THR A 87 -5.73 -1.87 2.18
N ASN A 88 -5.60 -0.53 2.23
CA ASN A 88 -6.06 0.42 1.21
C ASN A 88 -7.43 0.05 0.61
N LYS A 89 -8.45 -0.13 1.45
CA LYS A 89 -9.86 -0.29 1.04
C LYS A 89 -10.48 1.03 0.51
N ASN A 90 -9.71 1.83 -0.22
CA ASN A 90 -10.23 3.01 -0.92
C ASN A 90 -10.92 2.65 -2.25
N SER A 91 -10.96 1.37 -2.63
CA SER A 91 -11.92 0.90 -3.62
C SER A 91 -13.32 0.98 -3.02
N LYS A 92 -13.95 2.15 -3.11
CA LYS A 92 -15.40 2.32 -2.91
C LYS A 92 -16.19 1.70 -4.07
N THR A 93 -15.71 0.61 -4.65
CA THR A 93 -16.47 -0.15 -5.63
C THR A 93 -17.50 -0.94 -4.83
N THR A 94 -18.65 -0.32 -4.58
CA THR A 94 -19.85 -0.98 -4.06
C THR A 94 -20.58 -1.75 -5.17
N ASN A 95 -20.10 -1.63 -6.41
CA ASN A 95 -20.69 -2.32 -7.56
C ASN A 95 -20.38 -3.82 -7.42
N ILE A 96 -21.44 -4.60 -7.30
CA ILE A 96 -21.39 -6.05 -7.45
C ILE A 96 -21.17 -6.31 -8.94
N THR A 97 -20.01 -6.84 -9.30
CA THR A 97 -19.65 -7.16 -10.69
C THR A 97 -20.02 -8.58 -11.09
N GLU A 98 -20.30 -9.43 -10.11
CA GLU A 98 -20.63 -10.84 -10.31
C GLU A 98 -21.37 -11.39 -9.09
N ILE A 99 -22.39 -12.23 -9.32
CA ILE A 99 -22.99 -13.10 -8.31
C ILE A 99 -22.99 -14.55 -8.81
N HIS A 100 -22.93 -15.50 -7.88
CA HIS A 100 -23.15 -16.90 -8.19
C HIS A 100 -24.61 -17.24 -7.90
N VAL A 101 -25.29 -17.82 -8.88
CA VAL A 101 -26.65 -18.36 -8.76
C VAL A 101 -26.59 -19.88 -8.72
N GLU A 102 -27.73 -20.53 -8.50
CA GLU A 102 -27.82 -22.00 -8.51
C GLU A 102 -27.24 -22.61 -9.80
N ASN A 103 -26.68 -23.82 -9.70
CA ASN A 103 -26.01 -24.56 -10.79
C ASN A 103 -24.66 -23.99 -11.26
N ASP A 104 -23.92 -23.32 -10.38
CA ASP A 104 -22.54 -22.85 -10.64
C ASP A 104 -22.43 -21.87 -11.82
N HIS A 105 -23.54 -21.18 -12.10
CA HIS A 105 -23.58 -20.11 -13.09
C HIS A 105 -23.28 -18.78 -12.42
N SER A 106 -22.38 -18.01 -13.04
CA SER A 106 -22.09 -16.65 -12.61
C SER A 106 -22.75 -15.62 -13.52
N VAL A 107 -23.29 -14.58 -12.89
CA VAL A 107 -24.04 -13.51 -13.55
C VAL A 107 -23.31 -12.19 -13.34
N THR A 108 -22.94 -11.52 -14.42
CA THR A 108 -22.19 -10.26 -14.42
C THR A 108 -23.01 -9.07 -14.93
N GLU A 109 -24.12 -9.32 -15.61
CA GLU A 109 -25.01 -8.29 -16.15
C GLU A 109 -25.84 -7.64 -15.03
N PRO A 110 -25.77 -6.31 -14.82
CA PRO A 110 -26.41 -5.64 -13.67
C PRO A 110 -27.91 -5.90 -13.52
N LYS A 111 -28.65 -5.98 -14.63
CA LYS A 111 -30.09 -6.27 -14.61
C LYS A 111 -30.36 -7.68 -14.10
N GLN A 112 -29.60 -8.67 -14.58
CA GLN A 112 -29.75 -10.05 -14.16
C GLN A 112 -29.35 -10.24 -12.69
N ILE A 113 -28.33 -9.51 -12.22
CA ILE A 113 -27.98 -9.46 -10.79
C ILE A 113 -29.17 -8.97 -9.96
N ALA A 114 -29.81 -7.86 -10.36
CA ALA A 114 -30.98 -7.32 -9.65
C ALA A 114 -32.16 -8.29 -9.67
N ASP A 115 -32.44 -8.92 -10.82
CA ASP A 115 -33.53 -9.89 -10.97
C ASP A 115 -33.31 -11.14 -10.10
N ALA A 116 -32.07 -11.63 -10.01
CA ALA A 116 -31.70 -12.75 -9.14
C ALA A 116 -31.90 -12.41 -7.65
N PHE A 117 -31.47 -11.21 -7.23
CA PHE A 117 -31.71 -10.73 -5.86
C PHE A 117 -33.21 -10.63 -5.55
N ASN A 118 -33.99 -10.04 -6.45
CA ASN A 118 -35.44 -9.92 -6.30
C ASN A 118 -36.09 -11.29 -6.18
N THR A 119 -35.74 -12.22 -7.07
CA THR A 119 -36.29 -13.58 -7.07
C THR A 119 -35.97 -14.31 -5.77
N PHE A 120 -34.74 -14.20 -5.26
CA PHE A 120 -34.35 -14.84 -4.02
C PHE A 120 -35.16 -14.30 -2.82
N PHE A 121 -35.19 -12.98 -2.65
CA PHE A 121 -35.82 -12.36 -1.47
C PHE A 121 -37.35 -12.29 -1.50
N ILE A 122 -37.98 -12.37 -2.67
CA ILE A 122 -39.44 -12.48 -2.78
C ILE A 122 -39.93 -13.89 -2.46
N ASN A 123 -39.10 -14.91 -2.72
CA ASN A 123 -39.45 -16.32 -2.53
C ASN A 123 -38.97 -16.89 -1.17
N ILE A 124 -38.56 -16.04 -0.23
CA ILE A 124 -38.29 -16.37 1.18
C ILE A 124 -39.44 -15.87 2.05
#